data_AF-A0A2D6X8I0-F1
#
_entry.id   AF-A0A2D6X8I0-F1
#
_cell.length_a   1.000
_cell.length_b   1.000
_cell.length_c   1.000
_cell.angle_alpha   90.00
_cell.angle_beta   90.00
_cell.angle_gamma   90.00
#
_symmetry.space_group_name_H-M   'P 1'
#
loop_
_entity.id
_entity.type
_entity.pdbx_description
1 polymer ?
#
loop_
_entity_poly.entity_id
_entity_poly.type
_entity_poly.pdbx_seq_one_letter_code
_entity_poly.pdbx_strand_id
1 'polypeptide(L)' 'MIKNKQNVVETAMGLMEEDMDTIEGVCIKCGEITHGVEPDAEKYKCESCETNTVYGAQQIVLLFG' A
#
# COMPACT_ATOMS: atom_id res chain seq x y z
N MET A 1 -12.37 10.11 5.20
CA MET A 1 -11.28 10.48 6.14
C MET A 1 -9.97 10.21 5.42
N ILE A 2 -9.12 11.22 5.23
CA ILE A 2 -7.82 11.04 4.56
C ILE A 2 -6.88 10.46 5.63
N LYS A 3 -6.54 9.17 5.56
CA LYS A 3 -5.59 8.57 6.48
C LYS A 3 -4.20 9.18 6.22
N ASN A 4 -3.53 9.58 7.29
CA ASN A 4 -2.30 10.37 7.26
C ASN A 4 -1.14 9.57 6.64
N LYS A 5 -0.20 10.22 5.95
CA LYS A 5 0.93 9.55 5.24
C LYS A 5 1.82 8.66 6.14
N GLN A 6 1.90 8.92 7.44
CA GLN A 6 2.64 8.05 8.36
C GLN A 6 1.98 6.67 8.53
N ASN A 7 0.67 6.57 8.35
CA ASN A 7 -0.08 5.34 8.57
C ASN A 7 0.14 4.30 7.45
N VAL A 8 0.52 4.73 6.24
CA VAL A 8 0.69 3.80 5.10
C VAL A 8 1.97 2.97 5.18
N VAL A 9 3.05 3.51 5.74
CA VAL A 9 4.30 2.75 5.95
C VAL A 9 4.13 1.72 7.06
N GLU A 10 3.52 2.12 8.19
CA GLU A 10 3.20 1.20 9.29
C GLU A 10 2.28 0.06 8.81
N THR A 11 1.27 0.39 7.98
CA THR A 11 0.39 -0.62 7.38
C THR A 11 1.19 -1.57 6.49
N ALA A 12 2.01 -1.04 5.58
CA ALA A 12 2.82 -1.86 4.68
C ALA A 12 3.81 -2.77 5.44
N MET A 13 4.46 -2.25 6.49
CA MET A 13 5.33 -3.05 7.36
C MET A 13 4.55 -4.18 8.05
N GLY A 14 3.37 -3.89 8.61
CA GLY A 14 2.53 -4.91 9.23
C GLY A 14 2.11 -6.01 8.25
N LEU A 15 1.76 -5.64 7.02
CA LEU A 15 1.43 -6.60 5.97
C LEU A 15 2.61 -7.52 5.63
N MET A 16 3.83 -6.98 5.57
CA MET A 16 5.04 -7.74 5.30
C MET A 16 5.50 -8.61 6.48
N GLU A 17 5.21 -8.21 7.72
CA GLU A 17 5.45 -9.00 8.92
C GLU A 17 4.53 -10.23 8.98
N GLU A 18 3.30 -10.12 8.46
CA GLU A 18 2.37 -11.24 8.33
C GLU A 18 2.77 -12.17 7.17
N ASP A 19 3.04 -11.61 5.98
CA ASP A 19 3.51 -12.36 4.81
C ASP A 19 4.39 -11.48 3.90
N MET A 20 5.63 -11.92 3.67
CA MET A 20 6.59 -11.16 2.85
C MET A 20 6.19 -11.13 1.37
N ASP A 21 5.42 -12.12 0.91
CA ASP A 21 4.87 -12.23 -0.45
C ASP A 21 3.39 -11.81 -0.49
N THR A 22 2.96 -10.97 0.47
CA THR A 22 1.60 -10.44 0.53
C THR A 22 1.19 -9.83 -0.81
N ILE A 23 -0.01 -10.21 -1.25
CA ILE A 23 -0.67 -9.64 -2.43
C ILE A 23 -1.54 -8.44 -2.06
N GLU A 24 -1.16 -7.73 -0.99
CA GLU A 24 -1.87 -6.55 -0.50
C GLU A 24 -1.03 -5.29 -0.74
N GLY A 25 -1.68 -4.30 -1.33
CA GLY A 25 -1.12 -2.98 -1.56
C GLY A 25 -1.87 -1.92 -0.78
N VAL A 26 -1.21 -0.79 -0.52
CA VAL A 26 -1.84 0.32 0.21
C VAL A 26 -1.86 1.55 -0.68
N CYS A 27 -3.00 2.24 -0.69
CA CYS A 27 -3.12 3.52 -1.36
C CYS A 27 -2.41 4.62 -0.56
N ILE A 28 -1.33 5.18 -1.10
CA ILE A 28 -0.56 6.25 -0.43
C ILE A 28 -1.31 7.58 -0.32
N LYS A 29 -2.46 7.71 -0.99
CA LYS A 29 -3.30 8.92 -0.97
C LYS A 29 -4.43 8.84 0.06
N CYS A 30 -5.11 7.70 0.16
CA CYS A 30 -6.27 7.55 1.05
C CYS A 30 -6.06 6.54 2.19
N GLY A 31 -5.03 5.70 2.12
CA GLY A 31 -4.72 4.66 3.10
C GLY A 31 -5.67 3.46 3.08
N GLU A 32 -6.33 3.20 1.94
CA GLU A 32 -7.10 1.98 1.74
C GLU A 32 -6.18 0.83 1.33
N ILE A 33 -6.47 -0.38 1.81
CA ILE A 33 -5.78 -1.60 1.40
C ILE A 33 -6.50 -2.15 0.16
N THR A 34 -5.74 -2.68 -0.80
CA THR A 34 -6.24 -3.29 -2.03
C THR A 34 -5.61 -4.67 -2.16
N HIS A 35 -6.45 -5.69 -2.37
CA HIS A 35 -6.01 -7.07 -2.54
C HIS A 35 -5.66 -7.37 -4.01
N GLY A 36 -4.83 -8.39 -4.25
CA GLY A 36 -4.37 -8.77 -5.59
C GLY A 36 -3.32 -7.81 -6.17
N VAL A 37 -2.55 -7.14 -5.30
CA VAL A 37 -1.50 -6.19 -5.66
C VAL A 37 -0.16 -6.84 -5.35
N GLU A 38 0.68 -7.01 -6.37
CA GLU A 38 2.03 -7.56 -6.19
C GLU A 38 2.83 -6.72 -5.18
N PRO A 39 3.75 -7.33 -4.40
CA PRO A 39 4.46 -6.61 -3.34
C PRO A 39 5.34 -5.47 -3.86
N ASP A 40 5.82 -5.56 -5.10
CA ASP A 40 6.60 -4.56 -5.83
C ASP A 40 5.75 -3.66 -6.75
N ALA A 41 4.41 -3.80 -6.72
CA ALA A 41 3.52 -3.07 -7.61
C ALA A 41 3.58 -1.55 -7.39
N GLU A 42 3.43 -0.79 -8.49
CA GLU A 42 3.39 0.66 -8.47
C GLU A 42 2.17 1.23 -9.18
N LYS A 43 1.58 2.27 -8.57
CA LYS A 43 0.55 3.12 -9.20
C LYS A 43 -0.67 2.34 -9.70
N TYR A 44 -1.06 1.29 -9.01
CA TYR A 44 -2.32 0.61 -9.27
C TYR A 44 -3.49 1.55 -8.94
N LYS A 45 -4.62 1.37 -9.64
CA LYS A 45 -5.81 2.19 -9.43
C LYS A 45 -6.42 1.84 -8.07
N CYS A 46 -6.56 2.83 -7.20
CA CYS A 46 -7.32 2.68 -5.97
C CYS A 46 -8.81 2.73 -6.28
N GLU A 47 -9.59 1.76 -5.78
CA GLU A 47 -11.04 1.75 -5.95
C GLU A 47 -11.75 2.81 -5.09
N SER A 48 -11.21 3.17 -3.92
CA SER A 48 -11.81 4.16 -3.02
C SER A 48 -11.63 5.61 -3.46
N CYS A 49 -10.48 5.96 -4.05
CA CYS A 49 -10.17 7.35 -4.43
C CYS A 49 -9.92 7.54 -5.94
N GLU A 50 -10.09 6.47 -6.71
CA GLU A 50 -10.02 6.41 -8.17
C GLU A 50 -8.72 6.92 -8.79
N THR A 51 -7.65 7.05 -8.00
CA THR A 51 -6.32 7.47 -8.47
C THR A 51 -5.33 6.33 -8.48
N ASN A 52 -4.35 6.42 -9.39
CA ASN A 52 -3.24 5.49 -9.57
C ASN A 52 -2.18 5.67 -8.47
N THR A 53 -2.57 5.34 -7.24
CA THR A 53 -1.81 5.61 -6.01
C THR A 53 -1.72 4.40 -5.08
N VAL A 54 -2.08 3.21 -5.54
CA VAL A 54 -1.86 1.95 -4.80
C VAL A 54 -0.45 1.44 -5.12
N TYR A 55 0.28 1.06 -4.07
CA TYR A 55 1.61 0.49 -4.16
C TYR A 55 1.66 -0.78 -3.32
N GLY A 56 2.44 -1.76 -3.75
CA GLY A 56 2.67 -2.99 -2.98
C GLY A 56 3.41 -2.70 -1.67
N ALA A 57 3.26 -3.59 -0.70
CA ALA A 57 3.82 -3.40 0.64
C ALA A 57 5.36 -3.24 0.63
N GLN A 58 6.09 -4.08 -0.12
CA GLN A 58 7.55 -3.94 -0.29
C GLN A 58 7.91 -2.59 -0.92
N GLN A 59 7.16 -2.18 -1.93
CA GLN A 59 7.43 -0.93 -2.64
C GLN A 59 7.21 0.30 -1.75
N ILE A 60 6.20 0.27 -0.87
CA ILE A 60 5.96 1.36 0.09
C ILE A 60 7.12 1.47 1.07
N VAL A 61 7.58 0.36 1.64
CA VAL A 61 8.71 0.34 2.56
C VAL A 61 9.98 0.83 1.85
N LEU A 62 10.21 0.45 0.59
CA LEU A 62 11.38 0.90 -0.16
C LEU A 62 11.37 2.41 -0.45
N LEU A 63 10.20 2.99 -0.72
CA LEU A 63 10.06 4.41 -1.08
C LEU A 63 9.96 5.35 0.13
N PHE A 64 9.44 4.85 1.26
CA PHE A 64 9.04 5.67 2.40
C PHE A 64 9.51 5.16 3.78
N GLY A 65 10.19 4.02 3.84
CA GLY A 65 10.77 3.43 5.06
C GLY A 65 12.14 3.96 5.43
#